data_AF-A0A1C3KW91-F1
#
_entry.id   AF-A0A1C3KW91-F1
#
_cell.length_a   1.000
_cell.length_b   1.000
_cell.length_c   1.000
_cell.angle_alpha   90.00
_cell.angle_beta   90.00
_cell.angle_gamma   90.00
#
_symmetry.space_group_name_H-M   'P 1'
#
loop_
_entity.id
_entity.type
_entity.pdbx_description
1 polymer ?
#
loop_
_entity_poly.entity_id
_entity_poly.type
_entity_poly.pdbx_seq_one_letter_code
_entity_poly.pdbx_strand_id
1 'polypeptide(L)'
;MSSTINYSRFDKIDVSSSDDEGKNRKPQITTLNSKDKVVIGPSGLTILKNNSDQNENLSGNINKDKNSSNDDRKNNSESKQLSDTDETYTLNKKDSSIPSDGNKNTLENEKNLKSMILNGGVVPYRYIWNQSPHDINSYIVLPLHCKAKSLVVNIFEDKLVVKRKKSCTLQNDENGEGKGNNNNYDTLINKNFPFKIHMDEDTQLWEIKNIKINWNNLFHLSNKVNNQNAIFDFGENVQNKEETFLYISLKKKNEIENSYIWWASLFKNEEQINLSNLPSRISKNRLNNGSTSFKNVWEEAHEIFKKSISKKGLPVPIDP
;
A
#
# COMPACT_ATOMS: atom_id res chain seq x y z
N MET A 1 4.84 -33.24 -15.32
CA MET A 1 5.15 -33.87 -14.03
C MET A 1 4.95 -32.83 -12.94
N SER A 2 3.80 -32.85 -12.27
CA SER A 2 3.52 -31.91 -11.16
C SER A 2 4.33 -32.35 -9.94
N SER A 3 5.19 -31.45 -9.44
CA SER A 3 5.91 -31.65 -8.20
C SER A 3 4.91 -31.83 -7.06
N THR A 4 4.88 -33.02 -6.45
CA THR A 4 4.12 -33.27 -5.23
C THR A 4 4.73 -32.42 -4.12
N ILE A 5 4.05 -31.33 -3.75
CA ILE A 5 4.48 -30.48 -2.64
C ILE A 5 4.48 -31.34 -1.37
N ASN A 6 5.63 -31.40 -0.68
CA ASN A 6 5.78 -32.17 0.54
C ASN A 6 5.38 -31.31 1.75
N TYR A 7 4.23 -31.63 2.35
CA TYR A 7 3.66 -30.92 3.49
C TYR A 7 4.15 -31.41 4.86
N SER A 8 5.03 -32.43 4.92
CA SER A 8 5.59 -32.96 6.19
C SER A 8 6.38 -31.94 7.02
N ARG A 9 6.70 -30.78 6.43
CA ARG A 9 7.33 -29.65 7.13
C ARG A 9 6.38 -28.96 8.10
N PHE A 10 5.07 -29.02 7.87
CA PHE A 10 4.07 -28.39 8.74
C PHE A 10 3.74 -29.23 9.98
N ASP A 11 3.99 -30.55 9.95
CA ASP A 11 3.80 -31.44 11.09
C ASP A 11 4.79 -31.20 12.25
N LYS A 12 5.90 -30.50 11.96
CA LYS A 12 6.98 -30.18 12.89
C LYS A 12 6.92 -28.75 13.44
N ILE A 13 5.84 -28.02 13.16
CA ILE A 13 5.67 -26.65 13.67
C ILE A 13 5.10 -26.74 15.09
N ASP A 14 5.97 -26.53 16.08
CA ASP A 14 5.56 -26.28 17.45
C ASP A 14 5.17 -24.80 17.58
N VAL A 15 3.90 -24.55 17.84
CA VAL A 15 3.36 -23.20 18.05
C VAL A 15 3.55 -22.80 19.51
N SER A 16 4.67 -22.18 19.83
CA SER A 16 4.93 -21.60 21.15
C SER A 16 4.21 -20.27 21.30
N SER A 17 2.90 -20.28 21.56
CA SER A 17 2.19 -19.09 22.04
C SER A 17 2.34 -19.01 23.57
N SER A 18 2.95 -17.92 24.03
CA SER A 18 3.43 -17.66 25.39
C SER A 18 2.35 -17.53 26.49
N ASP A 19 1.12 -18.04 26.33
CA ASP A 19 0.06 -17.78 27.33
C ASP A 19 -1.13 -18.75 27.32
N ASP A 20 -0.93 -20.06 27.09
CA ASP A 20 -2.03 -21.03 27.24
C ASP A 20 -1.48 -22.42 27.61
N GLU A 21 -1.49 -22.75 28.91
CA GLU A 21 -1.17 -24.10 29.38
C GLU A 21 -2.24 -25.10 28.89
N GLY A 22 -1.80 -26.10 28.12
CA GLY A 22 -2.50 -27.41 28.08
C GLY A 22 -3.08 -27.90 26.77
N LYS A 23 -2.89 -27.25 25.60
CA LYS A 23 -3.32 -27.83 24.31
C LYS A 23 -2.30 -27.61 23.20
N ASN A 24 -1.61 -28.69 22.79
CA ASN A 24 -0.80 -28.73 21.57
C ASN A 24 -1.70 -28.51 20.34
N ARG A 25 -1.91 -27.25 19.94
CA ARG A 25 -2.71 -26.90 18.76
C ARG A 25 -1.88 -27.13 17.50
N LYS A 26 -1.98 -28.32 16.91
CA LYS A 26 -1.41 -28.58 15.58
C LYS A 26 -2.27 -27.88 14.52
N PRO A 27 -1.67 -27.20 13.53
CA PRO A 27 -2.43 -26.60 12.43
C PRO A 27 -3.19 -27.69 11.66
N GLN A 28 -4.48 -27.48 11.42
CA GLN A 28 -5.28 -28.37 10.57
C GLN A 28 -5.09 -27.99 9.10
N ILE A 29 -4.50 -28.89 8.33
CA ILE A 29 -4.28 -28.70 6.89
C ILE A 29 -5.37 -29.45 6.14
N THR A 30 -6.15 -28.73 5.32
CA THR A 30 -7.13 -29.33 4.42
C THR A 30 -6.69 -29.11 2.99
N THR A 31 -6.42 -30.20 2.27
CA THR A 31 -6.10 -30.16 0.84
C THR A 31 -7.39 -30.03 0.03
N LEU A 32 -7.37 -29.14 -0.96
CA LEU A 32 -8.50 -28.88 -1.84
C LEU A 32 -8.27 -29.56 -3.18
N ASN A 33 -9.30 -30.22 -3.69
CA ASN A 33 -9.30 -30.76 -5.03
C ASN A 33 -9.83 -29.72 -6.03
N SER A 34 -9.52 -29.89 -7.31
CA SER A 34 -9.93 -28.96 -8.37
C SER A 34 -11.45 -28.80 -8.54
N LYS A 35 -12.25 -29.69 -7.95
CA LYS A 35 -13.72 -29.64 -7.95
C LYS A 35 -14.32 -29.12 -6.64
N ASP A 36 -13.51 -28.93 -5.60
CA ASP A 36 -13.96 -28.36 -4.34
C ASP A 36 -14.12 -26.84 -4.52
N LYS A 37 -15.18 -26.27 -3.94
CA LYS A 37 -15.40 -24.83 -3.94
C LYS A 37 -15.21 -24.28 -2.53
N VAL A 38 -14.33 -23.30 -2.40
CA VAL A 38 -14.17 -22.54 -1.15
C VAL A 38 -15.08 -21.33 -1.21
N VAL A 39 -15.96 -21.19 -0.23
CA VAL A 39 -16.85 -20.04 -0.07
C VAL A 39 -16.48 -19.33 1.23
N ILE A 40 -16.23 -18.03 1.15
CA ILE A 40 -15.94 -17.17 2.30
C ILE A 40 -17.17 -16.30 2.56
N GLY A 41 -17.77 -16.42 3.74
CA GLY A 41 -18.96 -15.67 4.13
C GLY A 41 -18.83 -15.03 5.53
N PRO A 42 -19.88 -14.33 6.02
CA PRO A 42 -19.87 -13.63 7.31
C PRO A 42 -19.58 -14.54 8.52
N SER A 43 -19.82 -15.85 8.38
CA SER A 43 -19.56 -16.87 9.40
C SER A 43 -18.24 -17.62 9.23
N GLY A 44 -17.38 -17.19 8.29
CA GLY A 44 -16.06 -17.77 8.05
C GLY A 44 -15.93 -18.57 6.74
N LEU A 45 -14.91 -19.42 6.68
CA LEU A 45 -14.52 -20.19 5.49
C LEU A 45 -15.24 -21.54 5.46
N THR A 46 -15.95 -21.83 4.38
CA THR A 46 -16.66 -23.10 4.17
C THR A 46 -16.18 -23.76 2.88
N ILE A 47 -15.83 -25.05 2.93
CA ILE A 47 -15.41 -25.83 1.77
C ILE A 47 -16.57 -26.72 1.33
N LEU A 48 -17.12 -26.48 0.15
CA LEU A 48 -18.16 -27.28 -0.47
C LEU A 48 -17.52 -28.39 -1.31
N LYS A 49 -17.60 -29.63 -0.81
CA LYS A 49 -17.18 -30.84 -1.55
C LYS A 49 -18.36 -31.38 -2.35
N ASN A 50 -18.17 -31.63 -3.64
CA ASN A 50 -19.21 -32.20 -4.50
C ASN A 50 -19.25 -33.73 -4.36
N ASN A 51 -20.29 -34.27 -3.74
CA ASN A 51 -20.54 -35.72 -3.63
C ASN A 51 -21.45 -36.18 -4.78
N SER A 52 -20.86 -36.76 -5.83
CA SER A 52 -21.56 -37.64 -6.76
C SER A 52 -21.02 -39.06 -6.57
N ASP A 53 -21.95 -39.97 -6.27
CA ASP A 53 -21.84 -41.44 -6.10
C ASP A 53 -21.63 -41.96 -4.66
N GLN A 54 -22.71 -42.47 -4.06
CA GLN A 54 -22.66 -43.55 -3.08
C GLN A 54 -23.60 -44.68 -3.52
N ASN A 55 -23.08 -45.91 -3.68
CA ASN A 55 -23.57 -47.12 -3.01
C ASN A 55 -22.93 -48.41 -3.58
N GLU A 56 -22.25 -49.19 -2.72
CA GLU A 56 -22.55 -50.62 -2.48
C GLU A 56 -21.94 -51.12 -1.13
N ASN A 57 -22.82 -51.19 -0.12
CA ASN A 57 -23.06 -52.27 0.87
C ASN A 57 -21.99 -52.86 1.84
N LEU A 58 -22.10 -52.42 3.11
CA LEU A 58 -22.37 -53.18 4.37
C LEU A 58 -21.76 -54.58 4.65
N SER A 59 -21.04 -54.69 5.79
CA SER A 59 -21.45 -55.55 6.94
C SER A 59 -20.69 -55.19 8.25
N GLY A 60 -21.33 -55.44 9.40
CA GLY A 60 -21.12 -54.91 10.77
C GLY A 60 -19.70 -55.00 11.36
N ASN A 61 -19.33 -54.22 12.39
CA ASN A 61 -20.04 -54.06 13.65
C ASN A 61 -19.60 -52.79 14.43
N ILE A 62 -20.48 -52.35 15.32
CA ILE A 62 -20.51 -51.11 16.11
C ILE A 62 -19.41 -51.03 17.20
N ASN A 63 -18.59 -49.96 17.26
CA ASN A 63 -18.64 -48.93 18.32
C ASN A 63 -17.52 -47.88 18.27
N LYS A 64 -17.99 -46.62 18.32
CA LYS A 64 -17.45 -45.43 18.98
C LYS A 64 -16.19 -44.71 18.46
N ASP A 65 -16.43 -43.40 18.41
CA ASP A 65 -15.52 -42.26 18.45
C ASP A 65 -15.06 -41.65 17.13
N LYS A 66 -15.43 -40.37 17.02
CA LYS A 66 -15.45 -39.49 15.86
C LYS A 66 -14.05 -38.93 15.62
N ASN A 67 -13.50 -39.11 14.41
CA ASN A 67 -12.56 -38.17 13.76
C ASN A 67 -12.20 -38.60 12.31
N SER A 68 -12.01 -37.60 11.44
CA SER A 68 -11.11 -37.52 10.26
C SER A 68 -11.19 -38.63 9.17
N SER A 69 -11.74 -38.39 7.98
CA SER A 69 -11.18 -37.73 6.77
C SER A 69 -10.28 -38.60 5.87
N ASN A 70 -10.43 -38.41 4.54
CA ASN A 70 -9.52 -38.73 3.41
C ASN A 70 -9.51 -40.18 2.87
N ASP A 71 -9.26 -40.50 1.59
CA ASP A 71 -9.19 -39.87 0.25
C ASP A 71 -8.93 -41.04 -0.74
N ASP A 72 -8.79 -40.76 -2.05
CA ASP A 72 -8.02 -41.51 -3.07
C ASP A 72 -8.71 -42.27 -4.26
N ARG A 73 -8.68 -41.58 -5.43
CA ARG A 73 -7.98 -41.88 -6.72
C ARG A 73 -8.35 -43.07 -7.65
N LYS A 74 -8.59 -42.76 -8.95
CA LYS A 74 -7.62 -42.89 -10.10
C LYS A 74 -8.16 -42.50 -11.51
N ASN A 75 -7.33 -41.74 -12.26
CA ASN A 75 -6.92 -41.69 -13.71
C ASN A 75 -7.96 -41.83 -14.87
N ASN A 76 -7.87 -41.23 -16.09
CA ASN A 76 -6.74 -40.83 -16.95
C ASN A 76 -7.15 -39.90 -18.16
N SER A 77 -6.23 -39.05 -18.68
CA SER A 77 -6.01 -38.46 -20.06
C SER A 77 -7.18 -37.82 -20.88
N GLU A 78 -7.12 -36.69 -21.62
CA GLU A 78 -6.05 -35.92 -22.29
C GLU A 78 -6.53 -34.52 -22.82
N SER A 79 -5.61 -33.54 -22.87
CA SER A 79 -5.51 -32.38 -23.80
C SER A 79 -6.22 -31.02 -23.57
N LYS A 80 -5.42 -29.97 -23.89
CA LYS A 80 -5.65 -28.53 -24.14
C LYS A 80 -5.47 -27.53 -22.98
N GLN A 81 -4.35 -26.81 -23.12
CA GLN A 81 -3.85 -25.65 -22.38
C GLN A 81 -4.78 -24.44 -22.49
N LEU A 82 -4.91 -23.67 -21.40
CA LEU A 82 -4.92 -22.20 -21.42
C LEU A 82 -4.53 -21.71 -20.01
N SER A 83 -3.44 -20.95 -19.92
CA SER A 83 -2.85 -20.42 -18.70
C SER A 83 -2.94 -18.90 -18.72
N ASP A 84 -3.60 -18.30 -17.73
CA ASP A 84 -3.47 -16.87 -17.44
C ASP A 84 -2.55 -16.68 -16.23
N THR A 85 -1.46 -15.99 -16.53
CA THR A 85 -0.27 -15.68 -15.73
C THR A 85 -0.47 -14.44 -14.87
N ASP A 86 0.02 -14.52 -13.62
CA ASP A 86 0.35 -13.36 -12.78
C ASP A 86 1.39 -12.48 -13.49
N GLU A 87 1.03 -11.22 -13.78
CA GLU A 87 1.89 -10.26 -14.46
C GLU A 87 2.95 -9.69 -13.51
N THR A 88 4.12 -10.32 -13.54
CA THR A 88 5.39 -9.70 -13.12
C THR A 88 5.83 -8.64 -14.14
N TYR A 89 6.03 -7.40 -13.68
CA TYR A 89 6.58 -6.31 -14.48
C TYR A 89 8.04 -6.58 -14.90
N THR A 90 8.26 -6.98 -16.15
CA THR A 90 9.58 -6.99 -16.81
C THR A 90 9.74 -5.76 -17.70
N LEU A 91 10.67 -4.87 -17.33
CA LEU A 91 11.12 -3.77 -18.20
C LEU A 91 12.30 -4.26 -19.04
N ASN A 92 12.17 -4.16 -20.36
CA ASN A 92 13.23 -4.43 -21.34
C ASN A 92 14.46 -3.55 -21.10
N LYS A 93 15.62 -4.18 -20.89
CA LYS A 93 16.96 -3.60 -21.10
C LYS A 93 17.60 -4.35 -22.26
N LYS A 94 17.98 -3.64 -23.32
CA LYS A 94 18.97 -4.12 -24.28
C LYS A 94 20.35 -3.56 -23.92
N ASP A 95 21.32 -4.46 -24.02
CA ASP A 95 22.77 -4.35 -24.19
C ASP A 95 23.63 -3.87 -23.02
N SER A 96 24.23 -4.84 -22.29
CA SER A 96 25.66 -5.24 -22.43
C SER A 96 26.25 -5.85 -21.12
N SER A 97 26.76 -7.09 -21.24
CA SER A 97 27.82 -7.81 -20.49
C SER A 97 28.08 -7.61 -18.96
N ILE A 98 27.73 -8.65 -18.17
CA ILE A 98 28.38 -9.39 -17.01
C ILE A 98 29.45 -8.66 -16.12
N PRO A 99 29.62 -8.89 -14.77
CA PRO A 99 29.11 -9.95 -13.83
C PRO A 99 28.36 -9.43 -12.56
N SER A 100 27.26 -10.04 -12.07
CA SER A 100 27.16 -11.16 -11.11
C SER A 100 28.19 -11.11 -9.96
N ASP A 101 28.04 -10.24 -8.94
CA ASP A 101 27.38 -10.60 -7.66
C ASP A 101 26.86 -9.37 -6.88
N GLY A 102 27.08 -8.15 -7.38
CA GLY A 102 26.65 -6.88 -6.74
C GLY A 102 25.21 -6.42 -7.05
N ASN A 103 24.49 -7.17 -7.90
CA ASN A 103 23.22 -6.74 -8.47
C ASN A 103 22.01 -6.94 -7.55
N LYS A 104 22.05 -7.91 -6.62
CA LYS A 104 20.92 -8.18 -5.72
C LYS A 104 20.69 -7.06 -4.71
N ASN A 105 21.75 -6.62 -4.03
CA ASN A 105 21.66 -5.53 -3.03
C ASN A 105 21.24 -4.20 -3.66
N THR A 106 21.73 -3.90 -4.87
CA THR A 106 21.35 -2.68 -5.60
C THR A 106 19.88 -2.70 -6.00
N LEU A 107 19.38 -3.85 -6.46
CA LEU A 107 17.98 -4.01 -6.85
C LEU A 107 17.03 -3.97 -5.64
N GLU A 108 17.40 -4.57 -4.51
CA GLU A 108 16.63 -4.50 -3.26
C GLU A 108 16.56 -3.07 -2.71
N ASN A 109 17.70 -2.35 -2.71
CA ASN A 109 17.72 -0.94 -2.33
C ASN A 109 16.83 -0.09 -3.24
N GLU A 110 16.86 -0.31 -4.55
CA GLU A 110 15.98 0.40 -5.48
C GLU A 110 14.50 0.08 -5.24
N LYS A 111 14.15 -1.18 -4.95
CA LYS A 111 12.77 -1.57 -4.59
C LYS A 111 12.30 -0.90 -3.30
N ASN A 112 13.16 -0.83 -2.29
CA ASN A 112 12.87 -0.17 -1.01
C ASN A 112 12.67 1.35 -1.20
N LEU A 113 13.50 2.01 -2.00
CA LEU A 113 13.32 3.43 -2.30
C LEU A 113 12.06 3.69 -3.13
N LYS A 114 11.73 2.79 -4.07
CA LYS A 114 10.49 2.88 -4.86
C LYS A 114 9.24 2.78 -3.99
N SER A 115 9.23 1.91 -2.99
CA SER A 115 8.06 1.81 -2.09
C SER A 115 7.90 3.07 -1.25
N MET A 116 8.98 3.75 -0.86
CA MET A 116 8.93 5.02 -0.11
C MET A 116 8.33 6.20 -0.88
N ILE A 117 8.29 6.15 -2.22
CA ILE A 117 7.88 7.27 -3.08
C ILE A 117 6.63 6.98 -3.92
N LEU A 118 6.15 5.72 -3.96
CA LEU A 118 5.07 5.31 -4.86
C LEU A 118 3.77 6.10 -4.62
N ASN A 119 3.22 6.65 -5.70
CA ASN A 119 2.04 7.51 -5.73
C ASN A 119 2.12 8.78 -4.86
N GLY A 120 3.30 9.11 -4.34
CA GLY A 120 3.54 10.30 -3.54
C GLY A 120 4.58 11.19 -4.19
N GLY A 121 5.45 11.76 -3.36
CA GLY A 121 6.45 12.71 -3.82
C GLY A 121 7.62 12.88 -2.87
N VAL A 122 8.62 13.57 -3.37
CA VAL A 122 9.83 13.93 -2.64
C VAL A 122 9.93 15.43 -2.67
N VAL A 123 9.95 16.05 -1.50
CA VAL A 123 10.29 17.47 -1.34
C VAL A 123 11.71 17.51 -0.76
N PRO A 124 12.72 17.83 -1.59
CA PRO A 124 14.13 17.73 -1.22
C PRO A 124 14.43 18.40 0.12
N TYR A 125 15.21 17.71 0.97
CA TYR A 125 15.63 18.15 2.30
C TYR A 125 14.52 18.41 3.33
N ARG A 126 13.25 18.15 2.99
CA ARG A 126 12.11 18.42 3.87
C ARG A 126 11.38 17.14 4.24
N TYR A 127 10.89 16.40 3.25
CA TYR A 127 10.18 15.15 3.51
C TYR A 127 10.00 14.32 2.25
N ILE A 128 9.71 13.04 2.47
CA ILE A 128 9.33 12.05 1.47
C ILE A 128 7.99 11.49 1.89
N TRP A 129 7.13 11.16 0.94
CA TRP A 129 5.86 10.53 1.26
C TRP A 129 5.38 9.64 0.13
N ASN A 130 4.61 8.63 0.51
CA ASN A 130 3.86 7.76 -0.38
C ASN A 130 2.41 7.69 0.08
N GLN A 131 1.56 7.12 -0.76
CA GLN A 131 0.18 6.89 -0.38
C GLN A 131 -0.42 5.68 -1.10
N SER A 132 -1.37 5.06 -0.40
CA SER A 132 -2.34 4.12 -0.95
C SER A 132 -3.71 4.83 -1.04
N PRO A 133 -4.77 4.15 -1.53
CA PRO A 133 -6.13 4.68 -1.44
C PRO A 133 -6.59 4.96 0.00
N HIS A 134 -6.02 4.27 1.00
CA HIS A 134 -6.45 4.33 2.40
C HIS A 134 -5.42 4.96 3.33
N ASP A 135 -4.14 4.87 3.00
CA ASP A 135 -3.05 5.18 3.94
C ASP A 135 -2.06 6.16 3.33
N ILE A 136 -1.32 6.82 4.20
CA ILE A 136 -0.24 7.74 3.86
C ILE A 136 0.92 7.39 4.77
N ASN A 137 2.09 7.19 4.16
CA ASN A 137 3.32 7.09 4.92
C ASN A 137 4.23 8.25 4.54
N SER A 138 4.87 8.86 5.52
CA SER A 138 5.80 9.95 5.30
C SER A 138 7.03 9.84 6.17
N TYR A 139 8.15 10.27 5.62
CA TYR A 139 9.45 10.43 6.26
C TYR A 139 9.78 11.92 6.26
N ILE A 140 9.63 12.58 7.40
CA ILE A 140 9.84 14.02 7.54
C ILE A 140 11.19 14.27 8.19
N VAL A 141 12.03 15.11 7.58
CA VAL A 141 13.38 15.40 8.07
C VAL A 141 13.30 16.11 9.42
N LEU A 142 14.07 15.63 10.38
CA LEU A 142 14.30 16.23 11.68
C LEU A 142 15.78 16.63 11.83
N PRO A 143 16.11 17.50 12.80
CA PRO A 143 17.50 17.76 13.14
C PRO A 143 18.26 16.45 13.44
N LEU A 144 19.51 16.37 13.00
CA LEU A 144 20.34 15.17 13.11
C LEU A 144 20.42 14.66 14.55
N HIS A 145 20.34 13.33 14.70
CA HIS A 145 20.45 12.61 15.96
C HIS A 145 19.37 12.97 17.00
N CYS A 146 18.21 13.46 16.57
CA CYS A 146 17.06 13.62 17.45
C CYS A 146 16.65 12.27 18.06
N LYS A 147 16.59 12.22 19.40
CA LYS A 147 16.12 11.03 20.14
C LYS A 147 14.61 11.09 20.30
N ALA A 148 13.91 9.98 20.13
CA ALA A 148 12.46 9.90 20.33
C ALA A 148 12.00 10.48 21.68
N LYS A 149 12.74 10.22 22.77
CA LYS A 149 12.47 10.75 24.12
C LYS A 149 12.52 12.28 24.24
N SER A 150 13.18 12.95 23.31
CA SER A 150 13.27 14.42 23.27
C SER A 150 12.13 15.05 22.48
N LEU A 151 11.31 14.25 21.81
CA LEU A 151 10.25 14.72 20.94
C LEU A 151 8.89 14.53 21.60
N VAL A 152 8.01 15.48 21.33
CA VAL A 152 6.57 15.41 21.63
C VAL A 152 5.89 15.51 20.28
N VAL A 153 5.34 14.37 19.82
CA VAL A 153 4.65 14.24 18.54
C VAL A 153 3.16 14.21 18.82
N ASN A 154 2.47 15.25 18.41
CA ASN A 154 1.02 15.34 18.51
C ASN A 154 0.43 15.31 17.11
N ILE A 155 -0.29 14.23 16.81
CA ILE A 155 -1.02 14.04 15.57
C ILE A 155 -2.48 14.38 15.87
N PHE A 156 -3.05 15.30 15.11
CA PHE A 156 -4.45 15.70 15.17
C PHE A 156 -5.12 15.35 13.83
N GLU A 157 -6.45 15.42 13.82
CA GLU A 157 -7.26 15.01 12.65
C GLU A 157 -6.84 15.75 11.37
N ASP A 158 -6.43 17.01 11.47
CA ASP A 158 -6.07 17.85 10.32
C ASP A 158 -4.66 18.44 10.42
N LYS A 159 -3.84 17.99 11.39
CA LYS A 159 -2.60 18.69 11.74
C LYS A 159 -1.54 17.81 12.40
N LEU A 160 -0.28 18.08 12.08
CA LEU A 160 0.88 17.54 12.76
C LEU A 160 1.62 18.63 13.53
N VAL A 161 1.86 18.38 14.82
CA VAL A 161 2.68 19.23 15.67
C VAL A 161 3.79 18.40 16.29
N VAL A 162 5.04 18.75 15.99
CA VAL A 162 6.23 18.10 16.55
C VAL A 162 7.04 19.15 17.28
N LYS A 163 7.27 18.89 18.56
CA LYS A 163 8.07 19.74 19.44
C LYS A 163 9.26 18.97 19.95
N ARG A 164 10.39 19.64 20.12
CA ARG A 164 11.60 19.11 20.75
C ARG A 164 11.81 19.78 22.09
N LYS A 165 12.05 19.01 23.14
CA LYS A 165 12.43 19.53 24.45
C LYS A 165 13.80 20.21 24.32
N LYS A 166 13.91 21.48 24.70
CA LYS A 166 15.19 22.17 24.78
C LYS A 166 16.01 21.48 25.88
N SER A 167 17.22 21.03 25.58
CA SER A 167 18.15 20.68 26.64
C SER A 167 18.52 21.99 27.34
N CYS A 168 18.12 22.15 28.59
CA CYS A 168 18.63 23.22 29.43
C CYS A 168 20.11 22.95 29.68
N THR A 169 20.98 23.42 28.78
CA THR A 169 22.38 23.63 29.13
C THR A 169 22.41 24.95 29.86
N LEU A 170 22.48 24.90 31.19
CA LEU A 170 22.79 26.08 32.01
C LEU A 170 24.14 26.62 31.53
N GLN A 171 24.11 27.70 30.77
CA GLN A 171 25.18 28.69 30.82
C GLN A 171 24.60 29.89 31.56
N ASN A 172 25.23 30.18 32.69
CA ASN A 172 25.00 31.37 33.48
C ASN A 172 25.38 32.56 32.61
N ASP A 173 24.42 33.19 31.96
CA ASP A 173 24.55 34.59 31.56
C ASP A 173 23.58 35.39 32.43
N GLU A 174 24.15 35.94 33.50
CA GLU A 174 23.55 37.05 34.21
C GLU A 174 23.46 38.24 33.25
N ASN A 175 22.28 38.88 33.25
CA ASN A 175 21.93 40.16 32.61
C ASN A 175 21.20 40.05 31.26
N GLY A 176 19.88 40.22 31.32
CA GLY A 176 19.06 40.54 30.15
C GLY A 176 17.58 40.44 30.46
N GLU A 177 16.99 41.52 30.98
CA GLU A 177 15.54 41.70 31.07
C GLU A 177 14.88 41.52 29.70
N GLY A 178 14.16 40.43 29.54
CA GLY A 178 13.31 40.18 28.39
C GLY A 178 12.18 39.25 28.77
N LYS A 179 10.94 39.72 28.68
CA LYS A 179 9.71 38.91 28.80
C LYS A 179 9.70 37.84 27.71
N GLY A 180 10.42 36.74 27.92
CA GLY A 180 10.53 35.61 27.00
C GLY A 180 9.62 34.48 27.46
N ASN A 181 8.68 34.08 26.59
CA ASN A 181 7.82 32.91 26.80
C ASN A 181 8.64 31.68 27.25
N ASN A 182 8.42 31.23 28.48
CA ASN A 182 9.05 30.06 29.12
C ASN A 182 8.58 28.71 28.52
N ASN A 183 8.55 28.60 27.19
CA ASN A 183 8.28 27.32 26.55
C ASN A 183 9.59 26.53 26.47
N ASN A 184 9.68 25.49 27.30
CA ASN A 184 10.75 24.48 27.33
C ASN A 184 10.88 23.66 26.03
N TYR A 185 10.16 24.04 24.99
CA TYR A 185 10.02 23.30 23.75
C TYR A 185 10.32 24.20 22.56
N ASP A 186 11.03 23.62 21.60
CA ASP A 186 11.30 24.16 20.27
C ASP A 186 10.33 23.49 19.27
N THR A 187 9.59 24.27 18.49
CA THR A 187 8.58 23.71 17.57
C THR A 187 9.24 23.40 16.24
N LEU A 188 9.42 22.11 15.95
CA LEU A 188 10.04 21.65 14.72
C LEU A 188 9.06 21.61 13.55
N ILE A 189 7.84 21.12 13.81
CA ILE A 189 6.79 20.99 12.79
C ILE A 189 5.48 21.50 13.38
N ASN A 190 4.78 22.32 12.60
CA ASN A 190 3.47 22.84 12.93
C ASN A 190 2.73 23.08 11.62
N LYS A 191 2.21 22.01 11.02
CA LYS A 191 1.63 22.04 9.67
C LYS A 191 0.32 21.29 9.60
N ASN A 192 -0.59 21.79 8.77
CA ASN A 192 -1.90 21.17 8.57
C ASN A 192 -1.88 20.21 7.38
N PHE A 193 -2.55 19.08 7.55
CA PHE A 193 -2.84 18.14 6.48
C PHE A 193 -3.88 18.72 5.51
N PRO A 194 -3.83 18.36 4.22
CA PRO A 194 -4.85 18.76 3.24
C PRO A 194 -6.23 18.19 3.56
N PHE A 195 -6.29 16.96 4.07
CA PHE A 195 -7.52 16.25 4.42
C PHE A 195 -7.44 15.64 5.81
N LYS A 196 -8.59 15.26 6.36
CA LYS A 196 -8.72 14.65 7.67
C LYS A 196 -8.16 13.22 7.68
N ILE A 197 -7.62 12.80 8.81
CA ILE A 197 -7.15 11.44 9.06
C ILE A 197 -7.97 10.76 10.17
N HIS A 198 -7.89 9.44 10.25
CA HIS A 198 -8.46 8.71 11.37
C HIS A 198 -7.66 8.98 12.65
N MET A 199 -8.36 9.07 13.78
CA MET A 199 -7.78 9.40 15.08
C MET A 199 -7.62 8.20 16.02
N ASP A 200 -7.81 6.99 15.51
CA ASP A 200 -7.70 5.79 16.34
C ASP A 200 -6.24 5.52 16.64
N GLU A 201 -5.92 5.22 17.90
CA GLU A 201 -4.55 4.99 18.36
C GLU A 201 -3.88 3.85 17.58
N ASP A 202 -4.64 2.81 17.21
CA ASP A 202 -4.15 1.68 16.41
C ASP A 202 -3.78 2.05 14.96
N THR A 203 -4.21 3.22 14.48
CA THR A 203 -4.03 3.66 13.09
C THR A 203 -2.94 4.72 12.92
N GLN A 204 -2.38 5.22 14.02
CA GLN A 204 -1.37 6.27 14.01
C GLN A 204 -0.05 5.74 14.55
N LEU A 205 0.83 5.35 13.62
CA LEU A 205 2.16 4.88 13.97
C LEU A 205 3.18 5.97 13.66
N TRP A 206 4.10 6.20 14.58
CA TRP A 206 5.26 7.04 14.32
C TRP A 206 6.52 6.42 14.91
N GLU A 207 7.64 6.64 14.24
CA GLU A 207 8.96 6.16 14.67
C GLU A 207 10.05 7.11 14.17
N ILE A 208 11.22 7.03 14.80
CA ILE A 208 12.40 7.77 14.35
C ILE A 208 13.30 6.81 13.57
N LYS A 209 13.63 7.18 12.33
CA LYS A 209 14.47 6.40 11.43
C LYS A 209 15.67 7.20 10.99
N ASN A 210 16.86 6.64 11.11
CA ASN A 210 18.07 7.20 10.51
C ASN A 210 18.33 6.47 9.19
N ILE A 211 18.33 7.22 8.09
CA ILE A 211 18.46 6.64 6.75
C ILE A 211 19.53 7.44 6.00
N LYS A 212 20.47 6.72 5.38
CA LYS A 212 21.42 7.32 4.45
C LYS A 212 20.76 7.46 3.09
N ILE A 213 20.58 8.69 2.63
CA ILE A 213 19.82 8.99 1.43
C ILE A 213 20.58 9.91 0.49
N ASN A 214 20.30 9.73 -0.80
CA ASN A 214 20.73 10.63 -1.85
C ASN A 214 19.50 11.37 -2.37
N TRP A 215 19.34 12.63 -1.98
CA TRP A 215 18.17 13.43 -2.33
C TRP A 215 18.02 13.60 -3.84
N ASN A 216 19.12 13.80 -4.56
CA ASN A 216 19.14 13.93 -6.01
C ASN A 216 18.62 12.65 -6.69
N ASN A 217 19.19 11.49 -6.35
CA ASN A 217 18.76 10.22 -6.94
C ASN A 217 17.31 9.90 -6.59
N LEU A 218 16.89 10.17 -5.35
CA LEU A 218 15.53 9.89 -4.90
C LEU A 218 14.49 10.79 -5.61
N PHE A 219 14.80 12.08 -5.77
CA PHE A 219 13.91 13.01 -6.44
C PHE A 219 13.71 12.65 -7.91
N HIS A 220 14.80 12.36 -8.63
CA HIS A 220 14.71 11.91 -10.02
C HIS A 220 14.02 10.55 -10.16
N LEU A 221 14.27 9.63 -9.22
CA LEU A 221 13.55 8.35 -9.19
C LEU A 221 12.05 8.55 -8.94
N SER A 222 11.66 9.47 -8.04
CA SER A 222 10.27 9.81 -7.77
C SER A 222 9.59 10.38 -9.00
N ASN A 223 10.25 11.30 -9.72
CA ASN A 223 9.74 11.83 -10.98
C ASN A 223 9.49 10.73 -12.01
N LYS A 224 10.44 9.80 -12.16
CA LYS A 224 10.32 8.67 -13.07
C LYS A 224 9.19 7.71 -12.66
N VAL A 225 9.10 7.35 -11.39
CA VAL A 225 8.11 6.38 -10.88
C VAL A 225 6.71 6.96 -10.92
N ASN A 226 6.54 8.22 -10.55
CA ASN A 226 5.23 8.86 -10.43
C ASN A 226 4.82 9.67 -11.67
N ASN A 227 5.59 9.59 -12.77
CA ASN A 227 5.38 10.32 -14.02
C ASN A 227 5.22 11.84 -13.80
N GLN A 228 6.14 12.42 -13.02
CA GLN A 228 6.20 13.84 -12.70
C GLN A 228 7.38 14.50 -13.42
N ASN A 229 7.26 15.79 -13.73
CA ASN A 229 8.28 16.58 -14.42
C ASN A 229 8.79 17.74 -13.55
N ALA A 230 8.85 17.54 -12.22
CA ALA A 230 9.33 18.56 -11.30
C ALA A 230 10.84 18.79 -11.47
N ILE A 231 11.27 20.05 -11.37
CA ILE A 231 12.68 20.45 -11.49
C ILE A 231 13.11 21.02 -10.14
N PHE A 232 14.27 20.60 -9.66
CA PHE A 232 14.87 21.10 -8.43
C PHE A 232 16.38 21.20 -8.62
N ASP A 233 16.98 22.29 -8.17
CA ASP A 233 18.42 22.48 -8.21
C ASP A 233 19.04 22.03 -6.88
N PHE A 234 19.85 20.97 -6.94
CA PHE A 234 20.52 20.40 -5.76
C PHE A 234 21.81 21.13 -5.40
N GLY A 235 22.31 22.03 -6.25
CA GLY A 235 23.63 22.65 -6.09
C GLY A 235 24.72 21.59 -5.91
N GLU A 236 25.60 21.80 -4.92
CA GLU A 236 26.71 20.88 -4.60
C GLU A 236 26.27 19.64 -3.78
N ASN A 237 25.02 19.60 -3.30
CA ASN A 237 24.53 18.59 -2.36
C ASN A 237 23.99 17.33 -3.06
N VAL A 238 24.84 16.67 -3.84
CA VAL A 238 24.51 15.45 -4.62
C VAL A 238 24.94 14.17 -3.90
N GLN A 239 25.58 14.30 -2.74
CA GLN A 239 26.17 13.17 -2.02
C GLN A 239 25.18 12.44 -1.11
N ASN A 240 25.52 11.21 -0.75
CA ASN A 240 24.76 10.42 0.22
C ASN A 240 24.92 11.01 1.61
N LYS A 241 23.84 11.50 2.20
CA LYS A 241 23.82 12.08 3.54
C LYS A 241 22.98 11.24 4.48
N GLU A 242 23.47 11.07 5.71
CA GLU A 242 22.65 10.49 6.76
C GLU A 242 21.66 11.54 7.27
N GLU A 243 20.39 11.20 7.29
CA GLU A 243 19.32 12.07 7.76
C GLU A 243 18.49 11.33 8.81
N THR A 244 18.04 12.08 9.82
CA THR A 244 17.08 11.60 10.81
C THR A 244 15.67 11.96 10.36
N PHE A 245 14.81 10.96 10.23
CA PHE A 245 13.43 11.10 9.80
C PHE A 245 12.46 10.79 10.94
N LEU A 246 11.41 11.59 11.05
CA LEU A 246 10.15 11.19 11.67
C LEU A 246 9.35 10.43 10.61
N TYR A 247 9.23 9.12 10.78
CA TYR A 247 8.29 8.33 10.01
C TYR A 247 6.91 8.43 10.66
N ILE A 248 5.88 8.69 9.86
CA ILE A 248 4.48 8.63 10.26
C ILE A 248 3.70 7.76 9.27
N SER A 249 2.83 6.92 9.79
CA SER A 249 1.85 6.15 9.03
C SER A 249 0.46 6.56 9.51
N LEU A 250 -0.35 7.06 8.59
CA LEU A 250 -1.65 7.66 8.85
C LEU A 250 -2.72 7.00 7.99
N LYS A 251 -3.87 6.71 8.58
CA LYS A 251 -5.05 6.26 7.85
C LYS A 251 -5.91 7.46 7.44
N LYS A 252 -6.27 7.54 6.17
CA LYS A 252 -7.15 8.59 5.62
C LYS A 252 -8.57 8.40 6.14
N LYS A 253 -9.22 9.51 6.46
CA LYS A 253 -10.65 9.53 6.76
C LYS A 253 -11.43 9.88 5.50
N ASN A 254 -12.26 8.95 5.02
CA ASN A 254 -13.16 9.19 3.89
C ASN A 254 -14.56 9.45 4.44
N GLU A 255 -15.10 10.64 4.17
CA GLU A 255 -16.48 10.99 4.56
C GLU A 255 -17.52 10.43 3.58
N ILE A 256 -17.11 10.12 2.34
CA ILE A 256 -17.98 9.58 1.29
C ILE A 256 -17.67 8.10 1.11
N GLU A 257 -18.68 7.25 1.30
CA GLU A 257 -18.61 5.81 1.06
C GLU A 257 -18.20 5.51 -0.39
N ASN A 258 -17.39 4.47 -0.57
CA ASN A 258 -16.87 4.02 -1.87
C ASN A 258 -16.04 5.06 -2.65
N SER A 259 -15.61 6.14 -1.99
CA SER A 259 -14.69 7.12 -2.57
C SER A 259 -13.28 6.98 -1.98
N TYR A 260 -12.29 7.43 -2.74
CA TYR A 260 -10.90 7.51 -2.29
C TYR A 260 -10.35 8.91 -2.52
N ILE A 261 -9.72 9.45 -1.48
CA ILE A 261 -9.07 10.76 -1.55
C ILE A 261 -7.59 10.57 -1.85
N TRP A 262 -7.14 11.15 -2.97
CA TRP A 262 -5.72 11.20 -3.33
C TRP A 262 -5.15 12.55 -2.90
N TRP A 263 -4.09 12.51 -2.10
CA TRP A 263 -3.43 13.73 -1.62
C TRP A 263 -2.47 14.21 -2.68
N ALA A 264 -2.49 15.49 -3.03
CA ALA A 264 -1.52 16.08 -3.95
C ALA A 264 -0.22 16.48 -3.23
N SER A 265 -0.30 16.73 -1.92
CA SER A 265 0.82 17.09 -1.07
C SER A 265 0.62 16.49 0.33
N LEU A 266 1.67 16.41 1.14
CA LEU A 266 1.57 15.99 2.53
C LEU A 266 0.94 17.06 3.43
N PHE A 267 1.27 18.34 3.18
CA PHE A 267 0.78 19.47 3.94
C PHE A 267 0.11 20.50 3.02
N LYS A 268 -0.78 21.32 3.60
CA LYS A 268 -1.44 22.42 2.89
C LYS A 268 -0.43 23.46 2.41
N ASN A 269 -0.69 24.04 1.23
CA ASN A 269 0.10 25.11 0.61
C ASN A 269 1.56 24.76 0.29
N GLU A 270 1.87 23.47 0.14
CA GLU A 270 3.20 23.01 -0.30
C GLU A 270 3.16 22.47 -1.72
N GLU A 271 4.32 22.06 -2.24
CA GLU A 271 4.47 21.52 -3.59
C GLU A 271 3.53 20.32 -3.82
N GLN A 272 2.73 20.41 -4.87
CA GLN A 272 1.72 19.42 -5.23
C GLN A 272 2.20 18.57 -6.39
N ILE A 273 1.95 17.27 -6.31
CA ILE A 273 2.16 16.33 -7.40
C ILE A 273 0.93 16.30 -8.32
N ASN A 274 1.15 15.99 -9.59
CA ASN A 274 0.06 15.77 -10.52
C ASN A 274 -0.59 14.38 -10.28
N LEU A 275 -1.82 14.39 -9.80
CA LEU A 275 -2.59 13.19 -9.45
C LEU A 275 -3.12 12.41 -10.66
N SER A 276 -3.19 12.99 -11.86
CA SER A 276 -3.72 12.28 -13.04
C SER A 276 -2.78 11.18 -13.51
N ASN A 277 -1.48 11.35 -13.25
CA ASN A 277 -0.43 10.52 -13.85
C ASN A 277 0.09 9.43 -12.90
N LEU A 278 -0.58 9.22 -11.76
CA LEU A 278 -0.11 8.27 -10.76
C LEU A 278 -0.20 6.82 -11.27
N PRO A 279 0.84 5.99 -11.05
CA PRO A 279 0.90 4.60 -11.54
C PRO A 279 -0.34 3.79 -11.20
N SER A 280 -0.80 3.85 -9.94
CA SER A 280 -1.95 3.08 -9.48
C SER A 280 -3.30 3.59 -10.01
N ARG A 281 -3.35 4.80 -10.60
CA ARG A 281 -4.55 5.32 -11.29
C ARG A 281 -4.52 4.99 -12.78
N ILE A 282 -3.33 5.03 -13.41
CA ILE A 282 -3.16 4.71 -14.83
C ILE A 282 -3.38 3.21 -15.09
N SER A 283 -2.88 2.31 -14.24
CA SER A 283 -3.00 0.86 -14.47
C SER A 283 -4.47 0.39 -14.54
N LYS A 284 -5.34 0.94 -13.70
CA LYS A 284 -6.79 0.69 -13.75
C LYS A 284 -7.44 1.19 -15.04
N ASN A 285 -6.96 2.32 -15.59
CA ASN A 285 -7.46 2.84 -16.85
C ASN A 285 -6.94 2.08 -18.07
N ARG A 286 -5.71 1.53 -18.02
CA ARG A 286 -5.13 0.75 -19.12
C ARG A 286 -5.67 -0.66 -19.23
N LEU A 287 -6.03 -1.32 -18.12
CA LEU A 287 -6.72 -2.62 -18.17
C LEU A 287 -8.10 -2.52 -18.84
N ASN A 288 -8.71 -1.33 -18.79
CA ASN A 288 -9.96 -1.02 -19.47
C ASN A 288 -9.79 -0.59 -20.93
N ASN A 289 -8.60 -0.65 -21.54
CA ASN A 289 -8.49 -0.42 -22.99
C ASN A 289 -9.06 -1.57 -23.85
N GLY A 290 -9.43 -2.70 -23.24
CA GLY A 290 -10.22 -3.76 -23.88
C GLY A 290 -11.74 -3.58 -23.76
N SER A 291 -12.22 -2.70 -22.86
CA SER A 291 -13.64 -2.40 -22.70
C SER A 291 -13.89 -0.97 -23.18
N THR A 292 -14.71 -0.81 -24.22
CA THR A 292 -15.28 0.46 -24.67
C THR A 292 -15.35 1.49 -23.54
N SER A 293 -14.43 2.45 -23.54
CA SER A 293 -14.31 3.40 -22.43
C SER A 293 -15.66 4.09 -22.21
N PHE A 294 -16.05 4.36 -20.97
CA PHE A 294 -17.32 5.05 -20.68
C PHE A 294 -17.48 6.33 -21.51
N LYS A 295 -16.36 6.99 -21.84
CA LYS A 295 -16.31 8.14 -22.74
C LYS A 295 -16.77 7.79 -24.16
N ASN A 296 -16.31 6.66 -24.71
CA ASN A 296 -16.72 6.20 -26.04
C ASN A 296 -18.20 5.79 -26.04
N VAL A 297 -18.68 5.09 -25.00
CA VAL A 297 -20.10 4.72 -24.86
C VAL A 297 -20.97 5.97 -24.74
N TRP A 298 -20.51 6.97 -24.01
CA TRP A 298 -21.23 8.24 -23.86
C TRP A 298 -21.23 9.06 -25.16
N GLU A 299 -20.10 9.11 -25.87
CA GLU A 299 -20.00 9.76 -27.19
C GLU A 299 -20.90 9.07 -28.22
N GLU A 300 -20.94 7.73 -28.24
CA GLU A 300 -21.81 6.94 -29.11
C GLU A 300 -23.30 7.17 -28.77
N ALA A 301 -23.67 7.13 -27.49
CA ALA A 301 -25.03 7.43 -27.06
C ALA A 301 -25.43 8.87 -27.41
N HIS A 302 -24.52 9.82 -27.27
CA HIS A 302 -24.74 11.23 -27.60
C HIS A 302 -24.90 11.46 -29.11
N GLU A 303 -24.12 10.75 -29.93
CA GLU A 303 -24.26 10.69 -31.39
C GLU A 303 -25.63 10.14 -31.81
N ILE A 304 -26.05 9.02 -31.22
CA ILE A 304 -27.36 8.40 -31.46
C ILE A 304 -28.48 9.37 -31.06
N PHE A 305 -28.34 10.04 -29.92
CA PHE A 305 -29.28 11.03 -29.44
C PHE A 305 -29.42 12.20 -30.41
N LYS A 306 -28.31 12.79 -30.87
CA LYS A 306 -28.32 13.84 -31.89
C LYS A 306 -29.00 13.41 -33.19
N LYS A 307 -28.70 12.20 -33.68
CA LYS A 307 -29.36 11.60 -34.86
C LYS A 307 -30.86 11.37 -34.65
N SER A 308 -31.29 11.09 -33.42
CA SER A 308 -32.71 10.91 -33.08
C SER A 308 -33.49 12.22 -33.03
N ILE A 309 -32.87 13.29 -32.51
CA ILE A 309 -33.47 14.64 -32.46
C ILE A 309 -33.60 15.21 -33.86
N SER A 310 -32.56 15.09 -34.70
CA SER A 310 -32.61 15.60 -36.07
C SER A 310 -33.66 14.90 -36.93
N LYS A 311 -33.93 13.61 -36.67
CA LYS A 311 -34.97 12.84 -37.37
C LYS A 311 -36.39 13.10 -36.86
N LYS A 312 -36.57 13.45 -35.58
CA LYS A 312 -37.91 13.62 -35.01
C LYS A 312 -38.61 14.91 -35.43
N GLY A 313 -37.90 15.86 -36.04
CA GLY A 313 -38.44 17.19 -36.33
C GLY A 313 -38.71 17.94 -35.02
N LEU A 314 -38.42 19.24 -35.00
CA LEU A 314 -38.86 20.07 -33.87
C LEU A 314 -40.40 20.05 -33.84
N PRO A 315 -41.03 19.92 -32.66
CA PRO A 315 -42.47 20.05 -32.56
C PRO A 315 -42.89 21.38 -33.18
N VAL A 316 -43.77 21.32 -34.17
CA VAL A 316 -44.27 22.50 -34.87
C VAL A 316 -45.03 23.34 -33.86
N PRO A 317 -44.71 24.64 -33.72
CA PRO A 317 -45.49 25.52 -32.88
C PRO A 317 -46.94 25.52 -33.39
N ILE A 318 -47.86 25.17 -32.51
CA ILE A 318 -49.29 25.37 -32.77
C ILE A 318 -49.51 26.85 -32.53
N ASP A 319 -49.56 27.63 -33.60
CA ASP A 319 -50.00 29.02 -33.51
C ASP A 319 -51.47 29.06 -33.04
N PRO A 320 -51.83 30.01 -32.16
CA PRO A 320 -53.13 30.11 -31.51
C PRO A 320 -54.29 30.49 -32.44
#